data_AF-A0A6V8MS11-F1
#
_entry.id   AF-A0A6V8MS11-F1
#
_cell.length_a   1.000
_cell.length_b   1.000
_cell.length_c   1.000
_cell.angle_alpha   90.00
_cell.angle_beta   90.00
_cell.angle_gamma   90.00
#
_symmetry.space_group_name_H-M   'P 1'
#
loop_
_entity.id
_entity.type
_entity.pdbx_description
1 polymer ?
#
loop_
_entity_poly.entity_id
_entity_poly.type
_entity_poly.pdbx_seq_one_letter_code
_entity_poly.pdbx_strand_id
1 'polypeptide(L)'
;MKKLMMAFALTLLITGSAFAAGQAHTNTGCGLGTMLWQNKADGSILFEILQSTTNGTSGTQTFGITSGTSECVKPGKIVQNEKLNEFVRANMDNLAKEIAMGKGETLDTFVEMMGVPSTQSDAYKAKLQANFNKIFTSDKIVMAEVIDNVVTVTSN
;
A
#
# COMPACT_ATOMS: atom_id res chain seq x y z
N MET A 1 -6.67 -37.10 -20.71
CA MET A 1 -7.24 -36.20 -19.68
C MET A 1 -6.92 -36.58 -18.22
N LYS A 2 -5.92 -37.43 -17.93
CA LYS A 2 -5.43 -37.65 -16.55
C LYS A 2 -4.15 -36.87 -16.21
N LYS A 3 -3.39 -36.44 -17.22
CA LYS A 3 -2.14 -35.68 -17.04
C LYS A 3 -2.36 -34.17 -16.84
N LEU A 4 -3.54 -33.66 -17.16
CA LEU A 4 -3.91 -32.24 -16.97
C LEU A 4 -4.41 -31.93 -15.55
N MET A 5 -4.80 -32.93 -14.76
CA MET A 5 -5.27 -32.72 -13.39
C MET A 5 -4.13 -32.68 -12.35
N MET A 6 -2.92 -33.11 -12.71
CA MET A 6 -1.74 -33.04 -11.83
C MET A 6 -1.01 -31.68 -11.89
N ALA A 7 -1.25 -30.87 -12.92
CA ALA A 7 -0.62 -29.56 -13.05
C ALA A 7 -1.33 -28.44 -12.27
N PHE A 8 -2.61 -28.65 -11.91
CA PHE A 8 -3.41 -27.64 -11.19
C PHE A 8 -3.34 -27.79 -9.66
N ALA A 9 -2.74 -28.87 -9.15
CA ALA A 9 -2.62 -29.13 -7.72
C ALA A 9 -1.34 -28.54 -7.08
N LEU A 10 -0.44 -27.96 -7.88
CA LEU A 10 0.84 -27.42 -7.38
C LEU A 10 0.85 -25.90 -7.18
N THR A 11 -0.25 -25.20 -7.51
CA THR A 11 -0.32 -23.73 -7.48
C THR A 11 -0.92 -23.16 -6.19
N LEU A 12 -1.28 -24.00 -5.20
CA LEU A 12 -2.05 -23.55 -4.03
C LEU A 12 -1.28 -23.44 -2.70
N LEU A 13 0.06 -23.40 -2.70
CA LEU A 13 0.85 -23.41 -1.45
C LEU A 13 1.90 -22.30 -1.31
N ILE A 14 1.77 -21.18 -2.03
CA ILE A 14 2.64 -20.00 -1.79
C ILE A 14 1.81 -18.87 -1.18
N THR A 15 1.22 -19.11 -0.02
CA THR A 15 0.76 -18.03 0.87
C THR A 15 1.70 -17.95 2.05
N GLY A 16 2.53 -16.90 2.07
CA GLY A 16 3.17 -16.41 3.27
C GLY A 16 4.64 -16.77 3.44
N SER A 17 5.50 -16.00 2.80
CA SER A 17 6.83 -15.68 3.33
C SER A 17 7.39 -14.50 2.54
N ALA A 18 6.96 -13.28 2.86
CA ALA A 18 7.67 -12.07 2.46
C ALA A 18 8.99 -12.03 3.25
N PHE A 19 9.96 -12.82 2.83
CA PHE A 19 11.28 -12.87 3.43
C PHE A 19 12.34 -12.62 2.35
N ALA A 20 12.85 -11.38 2.38
CA ALA A 20 14.15 -10.96 1.88
C ALA A 20 14.51 -11.35 0.43
N ALA A 21 13.77 -10.83 -0.55
CA ALA A 21 14.37 -10.51 -1.84
C ALA A 21 15.40 -9.38 -1.60
N GLY A 22 16.67 -9.74 -1.41
CA GLY A 22 17.77 -8.82 -1.10
C GLY A 22 18.06 -7.80 -2.22
N GLN A 23 19.32 -7.69 -2.65
CA GLN A 23 19.78 -6.75 -3.70
C GLN A 23 18.93 -6.79 -4.98
N ALA A 24 18.31 -7.94 -5.28
CA ALA A 24 17.35 -8.16 -6.37
C ALA A 24 16.21 -7.12 -6.39
N HIS A 25 15.56 -6.89 -5.26
CA HIS A 25 14.36 -6.05 -5.19
C HIS A 25 14.72 -4.56 -5.30
N THR A 26 15.94 -4.16 -4.95
CA THR A 26 16.35 -2.76 -4.86
C THR A 26 16.24 -2.03 -6.20
N ASN A 27 16.68 -2.65 -7.30
CA ASN A 27 16.65 -2.03 -8.62
C ASN A 27 15.45 -2.45 -9.48
N THR A 28 14.93 -3.68 -9.33
CA THR A 28 13.91 -4.23 -10.24
C THR A 28 12.53 -4.39 -9.63
N GLY A 29 12.39 -4.15 -8.33
CA GLY A 29 11.12 -4.22 -7.59
C GLY A 29 10.57 -5.65 -7.46
N CYS A 30 9.27 -5.77 -7.24
CA CYS A 30 8.57 -7.06 -7.16
C CYS A 30 8.31 -7.65 -8.55
N GLY A 31 8.02 -8.96 -8.63
CA GLY A 31 7.64 -9.62 -9.89
C GLY A 31 8.37 -10.95 -10.13
N LEU A 32 7.87 -11.68 -11.14
CA LEU A 32 8.36 -13.02 -11.47
C LEU A 32 9.85 -13.05 -11.82
N GLY A 33 10.35 -12.04 -12.51
CA GLY A 33 11.76 -11.89 -12.83
C GLY A 33 12.62 -11.77 -11.58
N THR A 34 12.22 -10.90 -10.65
CA THR A 34 12.89 -10.76 -9.35
C THR A 34 12.94 -12.11 -8.62
N MET A 35 11.81 -12.84 -8.54
CA MET A 35 11.77 -14.16 -7.88
C MET A 35 12.65 -15.22 -8.56
N LEU A 36 12.70 -15.24 -9.89
CA LEU A 36 13.47 -16.24 -10.65
C LEU A 36 14.98 -16.05 -10.47
N TRP A 37 15.43 -14.80 -10.33
CA TRP A 37 16.84 -14.45 -10.30
C TRP A 37 17.35 -13.96 -8.94
N GLN A 38 16.50 -13.92 -7.89
CA GLN A 38 16.87 -13.43 -6.56
C GLN A 38 18.14 -14.06 -5.99
N ASN A 39 18.34 -15.36 -6.20
CA ASN A 39 19.51 -16.09 -5.69
C ASN A 39 20.79 -15.84 -6.51
N LYS A 40 20.70 -15.09 -7.61
CA LYS A 40 21.81 -14.67 -8.48
C LYS A 40 21.93 -13.15 -8.57
N ALA A 41 21.12 -12.41 -7.81
CA ALA A 41 21.19 -10.97 -7.71
C ALA A 41 22.32 -10.59 -6.75
N ASP A 42 23.54 -10.58 -7.27
CA ASP A 42 24.77 -10.17 -6.60
C ASP A 42 25.17 -8.71 -6.96
N GLY A 43 24.24 -7.92 -7.49
CA GLY A 43 24.50 -6.59 -8.06
C GLY A 43 25.03 -6.62 -9.50
N SER A 44 25.02 -7.78 -10.16
CA SER A 44 25.35 -7.89 -11.59
C SER A 44 24.31 -7.23 -12.48
N ILE A 45 24.77 -6.30 -13.32
CA ILE A 45 23.97 -5.62 -14.36
C ILE A 45 23.24 -6.63 -15.25
N LEU A 46 23.89 -7.75 -15.59
CA LEU A 46 23.27 -8.77 -16.45
C LEU A 46 22.03 -9.38 -15.79
N PHE A 47 22.13 -9.77 -14.51
CA PHE A 47 21.00 -10.36 -13.80
C PHE A 47 19.93 -9.33 -13.48
N GLU A 48 20.26 -8.06 -13.27
CA GLU A 48 19.27 -6.98 -13.12
C GLU A 48 18.50 -6.74 -14.43
N ILE A 49 19.18 -6.75 -15.59
CA ILE A 49 18.52 -6.66 -16.89
C ILE A 49 17.58 -7.85 -17.12
N LEU A 50 18.00 -9.07 -16.76
CA LEU A 50 17.15 -10.26 -16.90
C LEU A 50 15.93 -10.21 -15.97
N GLN A 51 16.10 -9.74 -14.74
CA GLN A 51 15.00 -9.49 -13.80
C GLN A 51 14.01 -8.48 -14.37
N SER A 52 14.49 -7.31 -14.79
CA SER A 52 13.65 -6.25 -15.34
C SER A 52 12.92 -6.69 -16.62
N THR A 53 13.65 -7.33 -17.54
CA THR A 53 13.08 -7.86 -18.78
C THR A 53 12.01 -8.90 -18.50
N THR A 54 12.24 -9.81 -17.55
CA THR A 54 11.26 -10.85 -17.19
C THR A 54 10.05 -10.24 -16.48
N ASN A 55 10.23 -9.25 -15.61
CA ASN A 55 9.15 -8.49 -14.96
C ASN A 55 8.28 -7.75 -15.99
N GLY A 56 8.90 -7.16 -17.02
CA GLY A 56 8.19 -6.47 -18.10
C GLY A 56 7.56 -7.41 -19.14
N THR A 57 8.10 -8.61 -19.31
CA THR A 57 7.61 -9.58 -20.30
C THR A 57 6.19 -10.02 -19.94
N SER A 58 5.28 -9.93 -20.92
CA SER A 58 3.87 -10.30 -20.78
C SER A 58 3.14 -9.60 -19.61
N GLY A 59 3.64 -8.46 -19.14
CA GLY A 59 3.04 -7.72 -18.02
C GLY A 59 2.99 -8.51 -16.72
N THR A 60 3.91 -9.46 -16.50
CA THR A 60 3.90 -10.32 -15.30
C THR A 60 3.99 -9.51 -14.01
N GLN A 61 4.76 -8.42 -13.99
CA GLN A 61 4.79 -7.50 -12.84
C GLN A 61 3.44 -6.79 -12.65
N THR A 62 2.81 -6.30 -13.71
CA THR A 62 1.47 -5.68 -13.65
C THR A 62 0.42 -6.66 -13.11
N PHE A 63 0.44 -7.90 -13.59
CA PHE A 63 -0.41 -8.97 -13.06
C PHE A 63 -0.11 -9.23 -11.58
N GLY A 64 1.17 -9.30 -11.20
CA GLY A 64 1.60 -9.45 -9.81
C GLY A 64 1.03 -8.36 -8.91
N ILE A 65 1.18 -7.08 -9.28
CA ILE A 65 0.65 -5.93 -8.54
C ILE A 65 -0.87 -5.99 -8.43
N THR A 66 -1.58 -6.31 -9.51
CA THR A 66 -3.07 -6.30 -9.51
C THR A 66 -3.68 -7.50 -8.79
N SER A 67 -2.99 -8.65 -8.79
CA SER A 67 -3.43 -9.90 -8.15
C SER A 67 -2.88 -10.11 -6.74
N GLY A 68 -1.82 -9.40 -6.35
CA GLY A 68 -1.09 -9.63 -5.09
C GLY A 68 -0.23 -10.90 -5.14
N THR A 69 0.34 -11.23 -6.30
CA THR A 69 1.17 -12.43 -6.52
C THR A 69 2.59 -12.04 -6.90
N SER A 70 3.47 -13.04 -7.04
CA SER A 70 4.87 -12.84 -7.45
C SER A 70 5.64 -11.86 -6.55
N GLU A 71 5.40 -11.97 -5.23
CA GLU A 71 5.92 -11.06 -4.18
C GLU A 71 5.50 -9.59 -4.30
N CYS A 72 4.60 -9.25 -5.23
CA CYS A 72 4.01 -7.92 -5.27
C CYS A 72 2.88 -7.80 -4.23
N VAL A 73 2.94 -6.74 -3.43
CA VAL A 73 1.84 -6.35 -2.55
C VAL A 73 0.77 -5.68 -3.41
N LYS A 74 -0.47 -6.19 -3.33
CA LYS A 74 -1.60 -5.57 -4.02
C LYS A 74 -1.95 -4.21 -3.39
N PRO A 75 -1.82 -3.09 -4.13
CA PRO A 75 -2.22 -1.79 -3.60
C PRO A 75 -3.73 -1.75 -3.37
N GLY A 76 -4.16 -1.23 -2.23
CA GLY A 76 -5.58 -1.00 -1.94
C GLY A 76 -6.16 0.26 -2.60
N LYS A 77 -5.32 1.13 -3.17
CA LYS A 77 -5.68 2.41 -3.78
C LYS A 77 -5.30 2.40 -5.26
N ILE A 78 -6.21 2.85 -6.14
CA ILE A 78 -5.96 2.95 -7.59
C ILE A 78 -5.21 4.26 -7.94
N VAL A 79 -5.52 5.36 -7.24
CA VAL A 79 -4.91 6.68 -7.43
C VAL A 79 -4.64 7.30 -6.06
N GLN A 80 -3.49 7.95 -5.90
CA GLN A 80 -3.22 8.80 -4.73
C GLN A 80 -3.75 10.22 -4.97
N ASN A 81 -4.45 10.79 -3.98
CA ASN A 81 -4.94 12.16 -4.07
C ASN A 81 -3.84 13.13 -3.60
N GLU A 82 -3.07 13.67 -4.54
CA GLU A 82 -1.96 14.58 -4.25
C GLU A 82 -2.41 15.85 -3.52
N LYS A 83 -3.60 16.38 -3.83
CA LYS A 83 -4.16 17.55 -3.15
C LYS A 83 -4.49 17.25 -1.68
N LEU A 84 -5.01 16.05 -1.40
CA LEU A 84 -5.25 15.60 -0.03
C LEU A 84 -3.92 15.49 0.73
N ASN A 85 -2.89 14.91 0.11
CA ASN A 85 -1.57 14.80 0.73
C ASN A 85 -0.99 16.19 1.06
N GLU A 86 -1.11 17.15 0.14
CA GLU A 86 -0.67 18.53 0.34
C GLU A 86 -1.46 19.24 1.45
N PHE A 87 -2.79 19.06 1.48
CA PHE A 87 -3.64 19.63 2.51
C PHE A 87 -3.28 19.13 3.91
N VAL A 88 -3.14 17.80 4.08
CA VAL A 88 -2.74 17.21 5.36
C VAL A 88 -1.36 17.74 5.75
N ARG A 89 -0.44 17.93 4.79
CA ARG A 89 0.93 18.42 5.06
C ARG A 89 0.93 19.85 5.56
N ALA A 90 0.16 20.71 4.90
CA ALA A 90 0.08 22.12 5.26
C ALA A 90 -0.62 22.34 6.61
N ASN A 91 -1.46 21.38 7.05
CA ASN A 91 -2.32 21.55 8.21
C ASN A 91 -2.16 20.46 9.29
N MET A 92 -1.03 19.73 9.31
CA MET A 92 -0.88 18.54 10.15
C MET A 92 -1.18 18.80 11.63
N ASP A 93 -0.61 19.86 12.19
CA ASP A 93 -0.76 20.19 13.62
C ASP A 93 -2.22 20.55 13.97
N ASN A 94 -2.86 21.35 13.11
CA ASN A 94 -4.26 21.72 13.26
C ASN A 94 -5.17 20.51 13.11
N LEU A 95 -4.91 19.67 12.11
CA LEU A 95 -5.67 18.46 11.86
C LEU A 95 -5.55 17.48 13.03
N ALA A 96 -4.35 17.26 13.57
CA ALA A 96 -4.15 16.41 14.74
C ALA A 96 -4.94 16.94 15.95
N LYS A 97 -4.82 18.23 16.24
CA LYS A 97 -5.55 18.88 17.34
C LYS A 97 -7.07 18.73 17.16
N GLU A 98 -7.58 19.00 15.97
CA GLU A 98 -9.01 18.96 15.69
C GLU A 98 -9.58 17.53 15.67
N ILE A 99 -8.82 16.53 15.20
CA ILE A 99 -9.18 15.12 15.34
C ILE A 99 -9.27 14.74 16.82
N ALA A 100 -8.30 15.14 17.64
CA ALA A 100 -8.33 14.86 19.09
C ALA A 100 -9.54 15.52 19.77
N MET A 101 -9.93 16.71 19.33
CA MET A 101 -11.13 17.41 19.79
C MET A 101 -12.44 16.84 19.21
N GLY A 102 -12.36 16.09 18.10
CA GLY A 102 -13.51 15.58 17.34
C GLY A 102 -14.25 16.64 16.51
N LYS A 103 -13.70 17.86 16.38
CA LYS A 103 -14.34 18.99 15.70
C LYS A 103 -13.33 20.04 15.25
N GLY A 104 -13.67 20.75 14.17
CA GLY A 104 -12.92 21.90 13.66
C GLY A 104 -12.96 21.99 12.13
N GLU A 105 -12.63 23.16 11.61
CA GLU A 105 -12.72 23.47 10.17
C GLU A 105 -11.70 22.69 9.32
N THR A 106 -10.51 22.47 9.85
CA THR A 106 -9.46 21.66 9.22
C THR A 106 -9.91 20.21 9.10
N LEU A 107 -10.53 19.67 10.17
CA LEU A 107 -11.09 18.33 10.20
C LEU A 107 -12.29 18.20 9.24
N ASP A 108 -13.18 19.18 9.21
CA ASP A 108 -14.33 19.18 8.31
C ASP A 108 -13.88 19.16 6.84
N THR A 109 -12.92 20.01 6.49
CA THR A 109 -12.31 20.04 5.15
C THR A 109 -11.63 18.71 4.81
N PHE A 110 -10.90 18.12 5.76
CA PHE A 110 -10.26 16.81 5.56
C PHE A 110 -11.29 15.71 5.25
N VAL A 111 -12.38 15.66 6.00
CA VAL A 111 -13.45 14.66 5.83
C VAL A 111 -14.17 14.84 4.49
N GLU A 112 -14.37 16.08 4.04
CA GLU A 112 -14.90 16.38 2.72
C GLU A 112 -13.94 15.93 1.60
N MET A 113 -12.64 16.22 1.73
CA MET A 113 -11.63 15.80 0.77
C MET A 113 -11.45 14.27 0.72
N MET A 114 -11.76 13.58 1.81
CA MET A 114 -11.85 12.12 1.88
C MET A 114 -13.11 11.56 1.19
N GLY A 115 -14.00 12.42 0.70
CA GLY A 115 -15.21 12.04 -0.02
C GLY A 115 -16.32 11.48 0.88
N VAL A 116 -16.26 11.77 2.19
CA VAL A 116 -17.26 11.27 3.14
C VAL A 116 -18.56 12.07 2.97
N PRO A 117 -19.71 11.41 2.80
CA PRO A 117 -21.00 12.10 2.71
C PRO A 117 -21.30 12.93 3.97
N SER A 118 -21.94 14.08 3.82
CA SER A 118 -22.30 14.96 4.94
C SER A 118 -23.13 14.25 6.02
N THR A 119 -23.99 13.31 5.61
CA THR A 119 -24.81 12.47 6.51
C THR A 119 -23.99 11.51 7.38
N GLN A 120 -22.76 11.21 7.01
CA GLN A 120 -21.84 10.31 7.73
C GLN A 120 -20.67 11.05 8.37
N SER A 121 -20.55 12.37 8.14
CA SER A 121 -19.42 13.18 8.57
C SER A 121 -19.19 13.13 10.08
N ASP A 122 -20.26 13.23 10.89
CA ASP A 122 -20.14 13.22 12.35
C ASP A 122 -19.71 11.86 12.90
N ALA A 123 -20.28 10.77 12.36
CA ALA A 123 -19.87 9.41 12.73
C ALA A 123 -18.42 9.14 12.33
N TYR A 124 -17.99 9.65 11.16
CA TYR A 124 -16.63 9.55 10.69
C TYR A 124 -15.66 10.31 11.60
N LYS A 125 -15.94 11.58 11.92
CA LYS A 125 -15.16 12.40 12.85
C LYS A 125 -15.03 11.76 14.23
N ALA A 126 -16.14 11.24 14.78
CA ALA A 126 -16.13 10.52 16.05
C ALA A 126 -15.23 9.27 16.01
N LYS A 127 -15.25 8.54 14.89
CA LYS A 127 -14.38 7.36 14.69
C LYS A 127 -12.91 7.72 14.60
N LEU A 128 -12.58 8.84 13.96
CA LEU A 128 -11.21 9.37 13.91
C LEU A 128 -10.74 9.76 15.32
N GLN A 129 -11.56 10.50 16.07
CA GLN A 129 -11.25 10.88 17.44
C GLN A 129 -11.01 9.67 18.33
N ALA A 130 -11.91 8.67 18.28
CA ALA A 130 -11.79 7.45 19.09
C ALA A 130 -10.53 6.62 18.75
N ASN A 131 -9.99 6.78 17.55
CA ASN A 131 -8.79 6.09 17.09
C ASN A 131 -7.58 7.03 16.91
N PHE A 132 -7.58 8.20 17.57
CA PHE A 132 -6.51 9.20 17.43
C PHE A 132 -5.12 8.59 17.58
N ASN A 133 -4.91 7.76 18.62
CA ASN A 133 -3.61 7.12 18.89
C ASN A 133 -3.17 6.09 17.83
N LYS A 134 -4.11 5.61 16.99
CA LYS A 134 -3.81 4.72 15.86
C LYS A 134 -3.55 5.50 14.57
N ILE A 135 -4.08 6.72 14.47
CA ILE A 135 -3.83 7.64 13.36
C ILE A 135 -2.47 8.32 13.56
N PHE A 136 -2.23 8.81 14.78
CA PHE A 136 -1.02 9.47 15.20
C PHE A 136 -0.17 8.56 16.12
N THR A 137 0.64 7.69 15.53
CA THR A 137 1.45 6.66 16.20
C THR A 137 2.78 7.16 16.81
N SER A 138 3.32 8.31 16.36
CA SER A 138 4.53 8.92 16.94
C SER A 138 4.65 10.42 16.65
N ASP A 139 5.58 11.10 17.32
CA ASP A 139 5.88 12.52 17.09
C ASP A 139 6.56 12.78 15.73
N LYS A 140 7.01 11.72 15.03
CA LYS A 140 7.73 11.79 13.74
C LYS A 140 6.99 11.05 12.63
N ILE A 141 5.66 11.15 12.61
CA ILE A 141 4.89 10.48 11.56
C ILE A 141 5.20 11.10 10.20
N VAL A 142 5.43 10.22 9.23
CA VAL A 142 5.52 10.60 7.83
C VAL A 142 4.10 10.81 7.30
N MET A 143 3.87 11.93 6.63
CA MET A 143 2.60 12.33 5.99
C MET A 143 1.75 11.19 5.38
N ALA A 144 2.40 10.31 4.62
CA ALA A 144 1.76 9.20 3.93
C ALA A 144 1.09 8.21 4.90
N GLU A 145 1.67 8.05 6.08
CA GLU A 145 1.21 7.12 7.10
C GLU A 145 -0.09 7.60 7.77
N VAL A 146 -0.31 8.92 7.91
CA VAL A 146 -1.56 9.46 8.50
C VAL A 146 -2.78 9.09 7.66
N ILE A 147 -2.73 9.33 6.35
CA ILE A 147 -3.87 9.05 5.45
C ILE A 147 -4.11 7.55 5.36
N ASP A 148 -3.05 6.74 5.33
CA ASP A 148 -3.17 5.29 5.34
C ASP A 148 -3.80 4.79 6.65
N ASN A 149 -3.35 5.29 7.80
CA ASN A 149 -3.93 4.96 9.10
C ASN A 149 -5.40 5.37 9.20
N VAL A 150 -5.75 6.56 8.71
CA VAL A 150 -7.15 7.03 8.64
C VAL A 150 -8.01 6.06 7.82
N VAL A 151 -7.54 5.64 6.64
CA VAL A 151 -8.26 4.66 5.83
C VAL A 151 -8.42 3.34 6.59
N THR A 152 -7.34 2.83 7.20
CA THR A 152 -7.36 1.58 7.97
C THR A 152 -8.36 1.62 9.14
N VAL A 153 -8.40 2.70 9.92
CA VAL A 153 -9.34 2.78 11.06
C VAL A 153 -10.77 3.03 10.61
N THR A 154 -10.99 3.58 9.41
CA THR A 154 -12.34 3.91 8.93
C THR A 154 -12.96 2.83 8.07
N SER A 155 -12.18 1.95 7.41
CA SER A 155 -12.66 0.84 6.59
C SER A 155 -13.17 -0.40 7.33
N ASN A 156 -13.02 -0.48 8.66
CA ASN A 156 -13.54 -1.57 9.52
C ASN A 156 -14.90 -1.26 10.12
#